data_AF-A0A7S3UTL9-F1
#
_entry.id   AF-A0A7S3UTL9-F1
#
_cell.length_a   1.000
_cell.length_b   1.000
_cell.length_c   1.000
_cell.angle_alpha   90.00
_cell.angle_beta   90.00
_cell.angle_gamma   90.00
#
_symmetry.space_group_name_H-M   'P 1'
#
loop_
_entity.id
_entity.type
_entity.pdbx_description
1 polymer ?
#
loop_
_entity_poly.entity_id
_entity_poly.type
_entity_poly.pdbx_seq_one_letter_code
_entity_poly.pdbx_strand_id
1 'polypeptide(L)'
;CSITSIYHHQGGDKIGEALEEGTVLDGELTYNLTLKRQVFICFDLLCWGKDSYMNNTFADRLDVLARVAFERYNDAVKGGRINLEETTPMVKKEFYPRREIGRLMKRFREEDGGRVFYDAAAAARRHHRSDGVILQPNAAYEVGTHAELFKWKWADAVTVDLEVTLRGDSDRLQLACGGPQGRAVDVTALVCLGEADQLRLAADARDHARA
;
A
#
# COMPACT_ATOMS: atom_id res chain seq x y z
N CYS A 1 12.39 14.05 -20.49
CA CYS A 1 11.99 12.91 -19.64
C CYS A 1 10.60 12.49 -20.12
N SER A 2 10.48 11.46 -20.96
CA SER A 2 9.18 10.99 -21.45
C SER A 2 8.59 10.04 -20.42
N ILE A 3 7.54 10.47 -19.72
CA ILE A 3 6.73 9.57 -18.89
C ILE A 3 6.07 8.60 -19.86
N THR A 4 6.56 7.34 -19.89
CA THR A 4 6.20 6.34 -20.92
C THR A 4 5.07 5.42 -20.46
N SER A 5 4.44 5.70 -19.31
CA SER A 5 3.26 4.96 -18.86
C SER A 5 2.38 5.85 -18.00
N ILE A 6 1.27 6.31 -18.57
CA ILE A 6 0.16 6.91 -17.82
C ILE A 6 -0.87 5.79 -17.66
N TYR A 7 -1.00 5.26 -16.44
CA TYR A 7 -2.05 4.31 -16.13
C TYR A 7 -3.36 5.08 -15.94
N HIS A 8 -4.30 4.87 -16.85
CA HIS A 8 -5.65 5.38 -16.71
C HIS A 8 -6.48 4.40 -15.89
N HIS A 9 -7.07 4.89 -14.80
CA HIS A 9 -8.05 4.15 -14.03
C HIS A 9 -9.47 4.51 -14.51
N GLN A 10 -10.43 3.63 -14.25
CA GLN A 10 -11.81 3.81 -14.70
C GLN A 10 -12.35 5.15 -14.19
N GLY A 11 -12.77 6.01 -15.13
CA GLY A 11 -13.32 7.34 -14.83
C GLY A 11 -12.31 8.35 -14.26
N GLY A 12 -11.00 8.11 -14.41
CA GLY A 12 -9.96 9.01 -13.92
C GLY A 12 -9.93 10.37 -14.62
N ASP A 13 -10.37 10.42 -15.88
CA ASP A 13 -10.64 11.66 -16.62
C ASP A 13 -11.70 12.52 -15.92
N LYS A 14 -12.79 11.91 -15.44
CA LYS A 14 -13.86 12.62 -14.70
C LYS A 14 -13.40 13.14 -13.35
N ILE A 15 -12.49 12.43 -12.69
CA ILE A 15 -11.84 12.95 -11.47
C ILE A 15 -10.94 14.13 -11.83
N GLY A 16 -10.14 14.01 -12.89
CA GLY A 16 -9.30 15.11 -13.41
C GLY A 16 -10.12 16.37 -13.76
N GLU A 17 -11.22 16.22 -14.50
CA GLU A 17 -12.15 17.31 -14.87
C GLU A 17 -12.80 17.98 -13.64
N ALA A 18 -13.02 17.23 -12.55
CA ALA A 18 -13.60 17.75 -11.33
C ALA A 18 -12.59 18.51 -10.45
N LEU A 19 -11.31 18.18 -10.59
CA LEU A 19 -10.20 18.83 -9.88
C LEU A 19 -9.62 19.97 -10.73
N GLU A 20 -8.67 20.71 -10.17
CA GLU A 20 -7.99 21.79 -10.88
C GLU A 20 -6.87 21.21 -11.78
N GLU A 21 -6.69 21.75 -12.98
CA GLU A 21 -5.55 21.39 -13.84
C GLU A 21 -4.22 21.66 -13.13
N GLY A 22 -3.27 20.72 -13.18
CA GLY A 22 -2.00 20.83 -12.44
C GLY A 22 -2.06 20.31 -11.00
N THR A 23 -3.19 19.75 -10.58
CA THR A 23 -3.30 19.05 -9.28
C THR A 23 -2.42 17.80 -9.27
N VAL A 24 -1.66 17.63 -8.19
CA VAL A 24 -0.87 16.42 -7.91
C VAL A 24 -1.22 15.91 -6.53
N LEU A 25 -1.79 14.70 -6.48
CA LEU A 25 -2.17 14.00 -5.26
C LEU A 25 -1.24 12.82 -5.03
N ASP A 26 -0.92 12.56 -3.76
CA ASP A 26 -0.26 11.33 -3.34
C ASP A 26 -1.28 10.39 -2.69
N GLY A 27 -1.17 9.10 -2.97
CA GLY A 27 -2.21 8.13 -2.62
C GLY A 27 -1.86 6.70 -3.00
N GLU A 28 -2.76 5.79 -2.64
CA GLU A 28 -2.63 4.37 -2.92
C GLU A 28 -3.95 3.83 -3.51
N LEU A 29 -3.84 3.04 -4.58
CA LEU A 29 -4.98 2.30 -5.11
C LEU A 29 -5.12 0.99 -4.31
N THR A 30 -6.26 0.81 -3.65
CA THR A 30 -6.53 -0.37 -2.81
C THR A 30 -7.80 -1.05 -3.23
N TYR A 31 -7.82 -2.38 -3.14
CA TYR A 31 -9.05 -3.13 -3.35
C TYR A 31 -9.92 -3.08 -2.09
N ASN A 32 -11.09 -2.44 -2.19
CA ASN A 32 -12.03 -2.38 -1.09
C ASN A 32 -12.81 -3.70 -0.98
N LEU A 33 -12.72 -4.36 0.17
CA LEU A 33 -13.29 -5.68 0.43
C LEU A 33 -14.82 -5.66 0.63
N THR A 34 -15.42 -4.52 1.02
CA THR A 34 -16.89 -4.36 1.08
C THR A 34 -17.46 -4.04 -0.29
N LEU A 35 -16.90 -3.03 -0.97
CA LEU A 35 -17.39 -2.54 -2.25
C LEU A 35 -17.00 -3.45 -3.43
N LYS A 36 -16.09 -4.40 -3.20
CA LYS A 36 -15.57 -5.35 -4.20
C LYS A 36 -14.99 -4.67 -5.44
N ARG A 37 -14.37 -3.50 -5.26
CA ARG A 37 -13.76 -2.69 -6.34
C ARG A 37 -12.56 -1.91 -5.83
N GLN A 38 -11.78 -1.39 -6.78
CA GLN A 38 -10.66 -0.48 -6.47
C GLN A 38 -11.17 0.87 -5.96
N VAL A 39 -10.45 1.42 -4.99
CA VAL A 39 -10.67 2.74 -4.40
C VAL A 39 -9.30 3.41 -4.25
N PHE A 40 -9.20 4.67 -4.67
CA PHE A 40 -8.02 5.48 -4.49
C PHE A 40 -8.05 6.16 -3.11
N ILE A 41 -7.17 5.73 -2.20
CA ILE A 41 -7.01 6.32 -0.88
C ILE A 41 -5.96 7.43 -0.99
N CYS A 42 -6.41 8.67 -1.09
CA CYS A 42 -5.55 9.84 -1.16
C CYS A 42 -5.10 10.26 0.24
N PHE A 43 -3.80 10.49 0.42
CA PHE A 43 -3.21 10.79 1.72
C PHE A 43 -2.31 12.02 1.77
N ASP A 44 -1.98 12.64 0.64
CA ASP A 44 -1.28 13.93 0.59
C ASP A 44 -1.66 14.73 -0.67
N LEU A 45 -1.36 16.03 -0.67
CA LEU A 45 -1.52 16.95 -1.81
C LEU A 45 -0.21 17.70 -2.02
N LEU A 46 0.36 17.60 -3.21
CA LEU A 46 1.66 18.22 -3.54
C LEU A 46 1.48 19.51 -4.33
N CYS A 47 0.49 19.55 -5.23
CA CYS A 47 0.17 20.70 -6.05
C CYS A 47 -1.35 20.87 -6.15
N TRP A 48 -1.80 22.12 -6.23
CA TRP A 48 -3.17 22.47 -6.60
C TRP A 48 -3.13 23.62 -7.60
N GLY A 49 -3.56 23.37 -8.84
CA GLY A 49 -3.44 24.38 -9.88
C GLY A 49 -1.97 24.67 -10.21
N LYS A 50 -1.61 25.95 -10.10
CA LYS A 50 -0.24 26.44 -10.27
C LYS A 50 0.54 26.50 -8.95
N ASP A 51 -0.13 26.27 -7.82
CA ASP A 51 0.47 26.42 -6.50
C ASP A 51 1.10 25.11 -6.04
N SER A 52 2.36 25.17 -5.64
CA SER A 52 3.07 24.06 -4.99
C SER A 52 2.92 24.14 -3.49
N TYR A 53 2.59 23.01 -2.87
CA TYR A 53 2.42 22.86 -1.42
C TYR A 53 3.53 22.02 -0.79
N MET A 54 4.53 21.60 -1.57
CA MET A 54 5.59 20.69 -1.10
C MET A 54 6.39 21.26 0.07
N ASN A 55 6.55 22.58 0.16
CA ASN A 55 7.28 23.24 1.25
C ASN A 55 6.42 23.47 2.50
N ASN A 56 5.11 23.23 2.45
CA ASN A 56 4.21 23.40 3.58
C ASN A 56 4.32 22.20 4.52
N THR A 57 3.89 22.36 5.77
CA THR A 57 3.83 21.22 6.69
C THR A 57 2.80 20.20 6.23
N PHE A 58 2.98 18.93 6.59
CA PHE A 58 2.01 17.87 6.26
C PHE A 58 0.58 18.21 6.71
N ALA A 59 0.41 18.82 7.90
CA ALA A 59 -0.88 19.25 8.39
C ALA A 59 -1.54 20.31 7.48
N ASP A 60 -0.76 21.28 6.98
CA ASP A 60 -1.26 22.30 6.05
C ASP A 60 -1.68 21.66 4.71
N ARG A 61 -0.87 20.72 4.19
CA ARG A 61 -1.22 19.97 2.97
C ARG A 61 -2.49 19.15 3.14
N LEU A 62 -2.67 18.51 4.30
CA LEU A 62 -3.90 17.79 4.63
C LEU A 62 -5.12 18.71 4.75
N ASP A 63 -4.96 19.93 5.26
CA ASP A 63 -6.06 20.90 5.36
C ASP A 63 -6.50 21.34 3.96
N VAL A 64 -5.56 21.65 3.07
CA VAL A 64 -5.83 21.99 1.67
C VAL A 64 -6.45 20.80 0.93
N LEU A 65 -5.92 19.60 1.12
CA LEU A 65 -6.50 18.38 0.57
C LEU A 65 -7.97 18.23 1.00
N ALA A 66 -8.26 18.46 2.28
CA ALA A 66 -9.60 18.32 2.84
C ALA A 66 -10.58 19.38 2.34
N ARG A 67 -10.20 20.67 2.42
CA ARG A 67 -11.05 21.83 2.18
C ARG A 67 -11.14 22.24 0.72
N VAL A 68 -10.17 21.84 -0.10
CA VAL A 68 -10.14 22.25 -1.50
C VAL A 68 -10.41 21.05 -2.41
N ALA A 69 -9.49 20.08 -2.42
CA ALA A 69 -9.59 18.96 -3.35
C ALA A 69 -10.80 18.07 -3.07
N PHE A 70 -11.01 17.67 -1.80
CA PHE A 70 -12.14 16.81 -1.44
C PHE A 70 -13.48 17.54 -1.42
N GLU A 71 -13.54 18.84 -1.15
CA GLU A 71 -14.79 19.60 -1.30
C GLU A 71 -15.21 19.64 -2.78
N ARG A 72 -14.30 20.00 -3.70
CA ARG A 72 -14.60 19.98 -5.14
C ARG A 72 -14.99 18.61 -5.65
N TYR A 73 -14.28 17.56 -5.23
CA TYR A 73 -14.61 16.18 -5.58
C TYR A 73 -16.01 15.80 -5.08
N ASN A 74 -16.32 16.09 -3.81
CA ASN A 74 -17.63 15.77 -3.23
C ASN A 74 -18.76 16.54 -3.90
N ASP A 75 -18.54 17.79 -4.28
CA ASP A 75 -19.52 18.59 -5.02
C ASP A 75 -19.73 18.07 -6.43
N ALA A 76 -18.68 17.57 -7.09
CA ALA A 76 -18.80 16.91 -8.39
C ALA A 76 -19.59 15.59 -8.29
N VAL A 77 -19.40 14.81 -7.23
CA VAL A 77 -20.19 13.60 -6.94
C VAL A 77 -21.66 13.96 -6.67
N LYS A 78 -21.93 14.90 -5.75
CA LYS A 78 -23.30 15.33 -5.42
C LYS A 78 -24.03 15.94 -6.61
N GLY A 79 -23.30 16.67 -7.46
CA GLY A 79 -23.82 17.28 -8.68
C GLY A 79 -23.95 16.30 -9.86
N GLY A 80 -23.62 15.02 -9.68
CA GLY A 80 -23.73 13.99 -10.73
C GLY A 80 -22.67 14.06 -11.83
N ARG A 81 -21.67 14.94 -11.72
CA ARG A 81 -20.53 14.99 -12.66
C ARG A 81 -19.61 13.77 -12.51
N ILE A 82 -19.57 13.19 -11.31
CA ILE A 82 -18.86 11.94 -11.02
C ILE A 82 -19.90 10.90 -10.61
N ASN A 83 -20.09 9.87 -11.43
CA ASN A 83 -20.86 8.68 -11.06
C ASN A 83 -19.93 7.67 -10.37
N LEU A 84 -20.12 7.40 -9.07
CA LEU A 84 -19.28 6.48 -8.30
C LEU A 84 -19.40 5.00 -8.73
N GLU A 85 -20.44 4.64 -9.47
CA GLU A 85 -20.56 3.30 -10.04
C GLU A 85 -19.60 3.13 -11.23
N GLU A 86 -19.41 4.19 -12.01
CA GLU A 86 -18.63 4.21 -13.25
C GLU A 86 -17.20 4.75 -13.07
N THR A 87 -16.90 5.37 -11.93
CA THR A 87 -15.60 6.00 -11.65
C THR A 87 -14.92 5.33 -10.45
N THR A 88 -13.60 5.30 -10.43
CA THR A 88 -12.84 4.79 -9.27
C THR A 88 -13.07 5.75 -8.10
N PRO A 89 -13.70 5.34 -7.00
CA PRO A 89 -13.96 6.25 -5.89
C PRO A 89 -12.65 6.74 -5.28
N MET A 90 -12.60 8.03 -4.95
CA MET A 90 -11.51 8.62 -4.19
C MET A 90 -11.97 8.87 -2.75
N VAL A 91 -11.15 8.45 -1.79
CA VAL A 91 -11.43 8.64 -0.36
C VAL A 91 -10.20 9.21 0.32
N LYS A 92 -10.40 10.14 1.26
CA LYS A 92 -9.29 10.71 2.03
C LYS A 92 -8.81 9.70 3.06
N LYS A 93 -7.52 9.54 3.27
CA LYS A 93 -6.98 8.75 4.38
C LYS A 93 -7.29 9.42 5.72
N GLU A 94 -7.57 8.61 6.73
CA GLU A 94 -7.77 9.11 8.09
C GLU A 94 -6.46 9.05 8.85
N PHE A 95 -6.03 10.21 9.38
CA PHE A 95 -4.83 10.33 10.18
C PHE A 95 -5.19 10.45 11.65
N TYR A 96 -4.44 9.72 12.47
CA TYR A 96 -4.61 9.70 13.92
C TYR A 96 -3.40 10.37 14.57
N PRO A 97 -3.59 11.26 15.55
CA PRO A 97 -2.49 11.75 16.37
C PRO A 97 -1.74 10.58 17.02
N ARG A 98 -0.42 10.68 17.18
CA ARG A 98 0.40 9.60 17.76
C ARG A 98 -0.15 9.04 19.08
N ARG A 99 -0.68 9.91 19.94
CA ARG A 99 -1.31 9.54 21.24
C ARG A 99 -2.53 8.63 21.10
N GLU A 100 -3.14 8.56 19.92
CA GLU A 100 -4.31 7.74 19.61
C GLU A 100 -3.94 6.45 18.86
N ILE A 101 -2.67 6.04 18.82
CA ILE A 101 -2.26 4.81 18.12
C ILE A 101 -3.05 3.59 18.59
N GLY A 102 -3.37 3.47 19.88
CA GLY A 102 -4.22 2.37 20.38
C GLY A 102 -5.63 2.35 19.80
N ARG A 103 -6.19 3.52 19.44
CA ARG A 103 -7.49 3.62 18.75
C ARG A 103 -7.36 3.17 17.29
N LEU A 104 -6.26 3.55 16.62
CA LEU A 104 -5.94 3.08 15.27
C LEU A 104 -5.77 1.54 15.26
N MET A 105 -5.02 0.98 16.20
CA MET A 105 -4.78 -0.48 16.25
C MET A 105 -6.07 -1.29 16.38
N LYS A 106 -7.09 -0.77 17.08
CA LYS A 106 -8.41 -1.40 17.21
C LYS A 106 -9.20 -1.46 15.88
N ARG A 107 -8.74 -0.79 14.82
CA ARG A 107 -9.33 -0.85 13.48
C ARG A 107 -8.84 -2.03 12.66
N PHE A 108 -7.75 -2.69 13.07
CA PHE A 108 -7.23 -3.86 12.39
C PHE A 108 -7.86 -5.13 12.95
N ARG A 109 -8.21 -6.06 12.04
CA ARG A 109 -8.69 -7.40 12.37
C ARG A 109 -7.90 -8.44 11.57
N GLU A 110 -7.74 -9.62 12.12
CA GLU A 110 -7.12 -10.74 11.44
C GLU A 110 -8.16 -11.51 10.63
N GLU A 111 -7.91 -11.66 9.33
CA GLU A 111 -8.80 -12.34 8.37
C GLU A 111 -7.97 -13.04 7.29
N ASP A 112 -8.25 -14.32 7.06
CA ASP A 112 -7.56 -15.18 6.09
C ASP A 112 -6.02 -15.13 6.22
N GLY A 113 -5.50 -15.13 7.45
CA GLY A 113 -4.06 -15.04 7.72
C GLY A 113 -3.43 -13.66 7.43
N GLY A 114 -4.23 -12.66 7.06
CA GLY A 114 -3.80 -11.28 6.85
C GLY A 114 -4.44 -10.32 7.84
N ARG A 115 -4.06 -9.03 7.76
CA ARG A 115 -4.71 -7.96 8.52
C ARG A 115 -5.55 -7.10 7.61
N VAL A 116 -6.73 -6.77 8.10
CA VAL A 116 -7.73 -5.98 7.39
C VAL A 116 -8.04 -4.74 8.21
N PHE A 117 -7.93 -3.57 7.60
CA PHE A 117 -8.31 -2.30 8.19
C PHE A 117 -9.81 -2.05 7.98
N TYR A 118 -10.49 -1.63 9.05
CA TYR A 118 -11.91 -1.28 9.05
C TYR A 118 -12.13 0.18 9.43
N ASP A 119 -12.75 0.94 8.53
CA ASP A 119 -13.24 2.28 8.83
C ASP A 119 -14.34 2.27 9.93
N ALA A 120 -14.40 3.35 10.71
CA ALA A 120 -15.51 3.63 11.61
C ALA A 120 -16.82 3.98 10.88
N ALA A 121 -16.70 4.52 9.68
CA ALA A 121 -17.83 5.06 8.94
C ALA A 121 -18.79 3.93 8.50
N ALA A 122 -20.10 4.22 8.58
CA ALA A 122 -21.18 3.29 8.22
C ALA A 122 -21.05 2.72 6.79
N ALA A 123 -20.37 3.43 5.89
CA ALA A 123 -20.20 3.03 4.49
C ALA A 123 -18.94 2.18 4.22
N ALA A 124 -18.13 1.83 5.25
CA ALA A 124 -16.93 0.98 5.12
C ALA A 124 -16.00 1.38 3.94
N ARG A 125 -15.85 2.70 3.70
CA ARG A 125 -15.17 3.26 2.52
C ARG A 125 -13.68 2.90 2.47
N ARG A 126 -13.08 2.63 3.64
CA ARG A 126 -11.70 2.20 3.81
C ARG A 126 -11.71 0.83 4.46
N HIS A 127 -12.13 -0.19 3.69
CA HIS A 127 -12.10 -1.58 4.11
C HIS A 127 -11.15 -2.35 3.20
N HIS A 128 -9.91 -2.56 3.61
CA HIS A 128 -8.87 -3.13 2.75
C HIS A 128 -7.82 -3.89 3.55
N ARG A 129 -7.06 -4.78 2.88
CA ARG A 129 -5.90 -5.44 3.48
C ARG A 129 -4.81 -4.41 3.80
N SER A 130 -4.07 -4.64 4.87
CA SER A 130 -2.99 -3.76 5.30
C SER A 130 -1.89 -4.54 6.03
N ASP A 131 -0.64 -4.16 5.77
CA ASP A 131 0.56 -4.82 6.30
C ASP A 131 1.19 -4.08 7.50
N GLY A 132 0.58 -2.99 7.96
CA GLY A 132 1.09 -2.22 9.07
C GLY A 132 0.60 -0.77 9.13
N VAL A 133 1.46 0.11 9.66
CA VAL A 133 1.14 1.51 9.95
C VAL A 133 2.24 2.42 9.41
N ILE A 134 1.84 3.58 8.87
CA ILE A 134 2.76 4.64 8.46
C ILE A 134 2.76 5.75 9.51
N LEU A 135 3.95 6.14 9.98
CA LEU A 135 4.16 7.27 10.88
C LEU A 135 4.65 8.46 10.03
N GLN A 136 3.73 9.36 9.73
CA GLN A 136 3.97 10.53 8.89
C GLN A 136 4.46 11.71 9.75
N PRO A 137 5.66 12.28 9.50
CA PRO A 137 6.12 13.48 10.20
C PRO A 137 5.34 14.71 9.74
N ASN A 138 5.21 15.70 10.63
CA ASN A 138 4.60 16.99 10.27
C ASN A 138 5.64 17.94 9.65
N ALA A 139 6.18 17.55 8.50
CA ALA A 139 7.25 18.26 7.80
C ALA A 139 6.89 18.58 6.34
N ALA A 140 7.74 19.35 5.68
CA ALA A 140 7.70 19.54 4.23
C ALA A 140 7.80 18.18 3.50
N TYR A 141 7.24 18.11 2.29
CA TYR A 141 7.32 16.92 1.46
C TYR A 141 8.75 16.79 0.90
N GLU A 142 9.33 15.61 1.03
CA GLU A 142 10.65 15.29 0.51
C GLU A 142 10.53 14.29 -0.64
N VAL A 143 11.13 14.61 -1.79
CA VAL A 143 11.19 13.68 -2.92
C VAL A 143 12.26 12.63 -2.63
N GLY A 144 11.83 11.37 -2.51
CA GLY A 144 12.71 10.25 -2.21
C GLY A 144 12.59 9.78 -0.76
N THR A 145 13.71 9.45 -0.12
CA THR A 145 13.72 8.89 1.22
C THR A 145 13.68 9.97 2.29
N HIS A 146 12.55 10.07 2.99
CA HIS A 146 12.43 10.94 4.16
C HIS A 146 12.81 10.19 5.45
N ALA A 147 13.85 10.65 6.16
CA ALA A 147 14.40 9.94 7.32
C ALA A 147 13.41 9.78 8.50
N GLU A 148 12.49 10.72 8.67
CA GLU A 148 11.46 10.68 9.73
C GLU A 148 10.14 10.01 9.31
N LEU A 149 10.03 9.54 8.06
CA LEU A 149 8.86 8.79 7.59
C LEU A 149 9.07 7.30 7.83
N PHE A 150 8.33 6.74 8.79
CA PHE A 150 8.50 5.33 9.16
C PHE A 150 7.35 4.47 8.68
N LYS A 151 7.69 3.32 8.09
CA LYS A 151 6.77 2.21 7.88
C LYS A 151 7.00 1.16 8.96
N TRP A 152 6.01 0.96 9.81
CA TRP A 152 5.98 -0.13 10.78
C TRP A 152 5.17 -1.29 10.20
N LYS A 153 5.68 -2.52 10.30
CA LYS A 153 5.00 -3.75 9.85
C LYS A 153 4.82 -4.72 11.01
N TRP A 154 3.80 -5.56 10.91
CA TRP A 154 3.65 -6.71 11.81
C TRP A 154 4.85 -7.63 11.67
N ALA A 155 5.39 -8.10 12.79
CA ALA A 155 6.62 -8.91 12.79
C ALA A 155 6.45 -10.21 11.99
N ASP A 156 5.25 -10.80 12.03
CA ASP A 156 4.89 -12.01 11.30
C ASP A 156 4.52 -11.76 9.82
N ALA A 157 4.36 -10.50 9.41
CA ALA A 157 4.20 -10.12 8.01
C ALA A 157 5.56 -9.81 7.33
N VAL A 158 6.67 -9.90 8.07
CA VAL A 158 8.02 -9.76 7.51
C VAL A 158 8.44 -11.11 6.94
N THR A 159 8.56 -11.18 5.63
CA THR A 159 8.97 -12.38 4.90
C THR A 159 10.41 -12.28 4.44
N VAL A 160 11.04 -13.43 4.24
CA VAL A 160 12.34 -13.57 3.58
C VAL A 160 12.15 -14.57 2.46
N ASP A 161 12.51 -14.17 1.24
CA ASP A 161 12.49 -15.08 0.10
C ASP A 161 13.67 -16.05 0.22
N LEU A 162 13.37 -17.34 0.15
CA LEU A 162 14.35 -18.42 0.25
C LEU A 162 14.59 -19.04 -1.11
N GLU A 163 15.85 -19.15 -1.50
CA GLU A 163 16.30 -20.04 -2.55
C GLU A 163 16.23 -21.49 -2.05
N VAL A 164 15.60 -22.34 -2.85
CA VAL A 164 15.42 -23.76 -2.56
C VAL A 164 16.26 -24.56 -3.53
N THR A 165 17.19 -25.36 -3.01
CA THR A 165 18.04 -26.25 -3.80
C THR A 165 18.03 -27.66 -3.24
N LEU A 166 18.43 -28.65 -4.04
CA LEU A 166 18.64 -30.02 -3.59
C LEU A 166 20.09 -30.24 -3.21
N ARG A 167 20.34 -30.82 -2.04
CA ARG A 167 21.69 -31.08 -1.56
C ARG A 167 22.21 -32.41 -2.13
N GLY A 168 22.89 -32.33 -3.28
CA GLY A 168 23.53 -33.47 -3.94
C GLY A 168 22.54 -34.57 -4.34
N ASP A 169 22.97 -35.84 -4.30
CA ASP A 169 22.13 -37.01 -4.62
C ASP A 169 21.05 -37.33 -3.57
N SER A 170 21.01 -36.56 -2.47
CA SER A 170 19.95 -36.68 -1.49
C SER A 170 18.83 -35.71 -1.83
N ASP A 171 17.58 -36.17 -1.85
CA ASP A 171 16.37 -35.34 -2.01
C ASP A 171 16.12 -34.39 -0.81
N ARG A 172 17.18 -34.01 -0.10
CA ARG A 172 17.12 -33.09 1.01
C ARG A 172 17.21 -31.66 0.48
N LEU A 173 16.22 -30.88 0.86
CA LEU A 173 16.20 -29.45 0.57
C LEU A 173 17.31 -28.74 1.35
N GLN A 174 17.99 -27.82 0.66
CA GLN A 174 18.80 -26.76 1.24
C GLN A 174 18.08 -25.44 0.98
N LEU A 175 17.94 -24.64 2.03
CA LEU A 175 17.27 -23.35 2.01
C LEU A 175 18.31 -22.26 2.29
N ALA A 176 18.40 -21.28 1.41
CA ALA A 176 19.30 -20.15 1.58
C ALA A 176 18.59 -18.83 1.29
N CYS A 177 19.07 -17.73 1.85
CA CYS A 177 18.59 -16.39 1.51
C CYS A 177 19.76 -15.45 1.23
N GLY A 178 19.45 -14.30 0.61
CA GLY A 178 20.43 -13.26 0.37
C GLY A 178 20.93 -12.64 1.68
N GLY A 179 22.25 -12.60 1.85
CA GLY A 179 22.93 -11.97 2.98
C GLY A 179 23.77 -10.77 2.60
N PRO A 180 24.44 -10.14 3.59
CA PRO A 180 25.33 -9.01 3.36
C PRO A 180 26.41 -9.33 2.32
N GLN A 181 26.76 -8.34 1.50
CA GLN A 181 27.79 -8.45 0.46
C GLN A 181 27.51 -9.53 -0.60
N GLY A 182 26.24 -9.87 -0.83
CA GLY A 182 25.83 -10.84 -1.85
C GLY A 182 26.15 -12.30 -1.50
N ARG A 183 26.42 -12.61 -0.23
CA ARG A 183 26.66 -13.97 0.22
C ARG A 183 25.34 -14.67 0.56
N ALA A 184 25.17 -15.91 0.11
CA ALA A 184 24.06 -16.74 0.54
C ALA A 184 24.21 -17.13 2.02
N VAL A 185 23.12 -17.07 2.77
CA VAL A 185 23.04 -17.51 4.16
C VAL A 185 22.20 -18.78 4.20
N ASP A 186 22.80 -19.91 4.59
CA ASP A 186 22.08 -21.17 4.77
C ASP A 186 21.19 -21.08 6.02
N VAL A 187 19.89 -21.23 5.82
CA VAL A 187 18.86 -21.19 6.86
C VAL A 187 18.11 -22.51 6.99
N THR A 188 18.62 -23.59 6.40
CA THR A 188 17.99 -24.92 6.39
C THR A 188 17.67 -25.41 7.79
N ALA A 189 18.53 -25.13 8.78
CA ALA A 189 18.33 -25.54 10.16
C ALA A 189 17.36 -24.64 10.95
N LEU A 190 17.02 -23.47 10.43
CA LEU A 190 16.17 -22.47 11.09
C LEU A 190 14.72 -22.53 10.61
N VAL A 191 14.48 -23.11 9.44
CA VAL A 191 13.17 -23.15 8.80
C VAL A 191 12.58 -24.56 8.94
N CYS A 192 11.42 -24.65 9.60
CA CYS A 192 10.66 -25.89 9.71
C CYS A 192 9.59 -25.93 8.61
N LEU A 193 9.77 -26.80 7.63
CA LEU A 193 8.77 -27.08 6.60
C LEU A 193 7.96 -28.32 6.97
N GLY A 194 6.65 -28.30 6.71
CA GLY A 194 5.83 -29.51 6.80
C GLY A 194 6.23 -30.53 5.74
N GLU A 195 5.97 -31.82 6.00
CA GLU A 195 6.33 -32.92 5.08
C GLU A 195 5.77 -32.71 3.67
N ALA A 196 4.52 -32.25 3.55
CA ALA A 196 3.89 -31.98 2.26
C ALA A 196 4.61 -30.88 1.47
N ASP A 197 5.03 -29.80 2.15
CA ASP A 197 5.77 -28.70 1.52
C ASP A 197 7.17 -29.14 1.12
N GLN A 198 7.84 -29.96 1.93
CA GLN A 198 9.15 -30.52 1.58
C GLN A 198 9.06 -31.36 0.31
N LEU A 199 8.06 -32.24 0.20
CA LEU A 199 7.85 -33.09 -0.97
C LEU A 199 7.55 -32.26 -2.22
N ARG A 200 6.68 -31.26 -2.09
CA ARG A 200 6.32 -30.34 -3.19
C ARG A 200 7.54 -29.56 -3.68
N LEU A 201 8.25 -28.91 -2.77
CA LEU A 201 9.42 -28.09 -3.11
C LEU A 201 10.57 -28.94 -3.69
N ALA A 202 10.74 -30.18 -3.21
CA ALA A 202 11.73 -31.09 -3.78
C ALA A 202 11.37 -31.47 -5.22
N ALA A 203 10.08 -31.71 -5.51
CA ALA A 203 9.63 -31.95 -6.89
C ALA A 203 9.86 -30.71 -7.78
N ASP A 204 9.46 -29.52 -7.31
CA ASP A 204 9.66 -28.26 -8.04
C ASP A 204 11.16 -28.02 -8.35
N ALA A 205 12.05 -28.28 -7.38
CA ALA A 205 13.50 -28.12 -7.54
C ALA A 205 14.10 -29.12 -8.54
N ARG A 206 13.61 -30.37 -8.60
CA ARG A 206 14.05 -31.37 -9.59
C ARG A 206 13.69 -30.95 -11.01
N ASP A 207 12.50 -30.38 -11.20
CA ASP A 207 12.04 -29.92 -12.51
C ASP A 207 12.89 -28.72 -12.97
N HIS A 208 13.21 -27.79 -12.06
CA HIS A 208 14.05 -26.64 -12.38
C HIS A 208 15.50 -27.03 -12.71
N ALA A 209 16.06 -28.06 -12.06
CA ALA A 209 17.41 -28.54 -12.34
C ALA A 209 17.55 -29.27 -13.70
N ARG A 210 16.43 -29.64 -14.33
CA ARG A 210 16.39 -30.35 -15.63
C ARG A 210 16.12 -29.42 -16.82
N ALA A 211 15.67 -28.19 -16.57
CA ALA A 211 15.39 -27.17 -17.57
C ALA A 211 16.66 -26.37 -17.91
#